data_AF-A0A971CP16-F1
#
_entry.id   AF-A0A971CP16-F1
#
_cell.length_a   1.000
_cell.length_b   1.000
_cell.length_c   1.000
_cell.angle_alpha   90.00
_cell.angle_beta   90.00
_cell.angle_gamma   90.00
#
_symmetry.space_group_name_H-M   'P 1'
#
loop_
_entity.id
_entity.type
_entity.pdbx_description
1 polymer ?
#
loop_
_entity_poly.entity_id
_entity_poly.type
_entity_poly.pdbx_seq_one_letter_code
_entity_poly.pdbx_strand_id
1 'polypeptide(L)'
;HQRSRGQSKQATGAAANNLDLYQVNCTFLDALGGREADYLIARALQFFAPGIPQVYYVGFFGGTNDMDLLARTGVGRDINRHYYKSPEIEAALDRPLVQKQIELIRLRNTHPAFAGDFQVEVPTESRIQMQWRHQEHWINLHADLSVPSASITGSGFAPITIADAGRF
;
A
#
# COMPACT_ATOMS: atom_id res chain seq x y z
N HIS A 1 -12.41 -1.97 -11.25
CA HIS A 1 -13.23 -0.84 -11.75
C HIS A 1 -14.26 -0.29 -10.76
N GLN A 2 -15.09 -1.12 -10.10
CA GLN A 2 -16.12 -0.62 -9.16
C GLN A 2 -15.53 0.18 -7.99
N ARG A 3 -14.47 -0.34 -7.33
CA ARG A 3 -13.80 0.35 -6.20
C ARG A 3 -13.25 1.73 -6.56
N SER A 4 -12.73 1.90 -7.77
CA SER A 4 -12.28 3.19 -8.30
C SER A 4 -13.42 4.03 -8.89
N ARG A 5 -14.69 3.75 -8.54
CA ARG A 5 -15.89 4.46 -9.04
C ARG A 5 -15.96 4.59 -10.57
N GLY A 6 -15.48 3.57 -11.29
CA GLY A 6 -15.46 3.55 -12.75
C GLY A 6 -14.29 4.29 -13.42
N GLN A 7 -13.49 5.08 -12.69
CA GLN A 7 -12.37 5.84 -13.26
C GLN A 7 -11.34 4.97 -14.00
N SER A 8 -10.88 3.88 -13.37
CA SER A 8 -9.96 2.93 -14.02
C SER A 8 -10.50 2.32 -15.32
N LYS A 9 -11.84 2.24 -15.49
CA LYS A 9 -12.44 1.74 -16.74
C LYS A 9 -12.21 2.71 -17.90
N GLN A 10 -12.17 4.02 -17.63
CA GLN A 10 -11.91 5.05 -18.63
C GLN A 10 -10.45 5.07 -19.08
N ALA A 11 -9.53 4.54 -18.26
CA ALA A 11 -8.10 4.51 -18.55
C ALA A 11 -7.61 3.17 -19.14
N THR A 12 -8.38 2.09 -19.04
CA THR A 12 -7.93 0.72 -19.31
C THR A 12 -8.31 0.24 -20.71
N GLY A 13 -7.45 -0.58 -21.33
CA GLY A 13 -7.73 -1.23 -22.61
C GLY A 13 -7.91 -0.21 -23.74
N ALA A 14 -8.90 -0.43 -24.60
CA ALA A 14 -9.18 0.44 -25.74
C ALA A 14 -9.81 1.80 -25.37
N ALA A 15 -10.11 2.03 -24.09
CA ALA A 15 -10.70 3.30 -23.63
C ALA A 15 -9.71 4.47 -23.65
N ALA A 16 -8.40 4.18 -23.73
CA ALA A 16 -7.33 5.17 -23.82
C ALA A 16 -6.17 4.61 -24.65
N ASN A 17 -5.19 5.45 -24.99
CA ASN A 17 -3.98 5.00 -25.67
C ASN A 17 -3.13 4.15 -24.71
N ASN A 18 -3.04 2.85 -25.00
CA ASN A 18 -2.38 1.86 -24.17
C ASN A 18 -1.53 0.92 -25.03
N LEU A 19 -0.33 0.62 -24.54
CA LEU A 19 0.51 -0.43 -25.12
C LEU A 19 0.05 -1.82 -24.65
N ASP A 20 -0.36 -1.94 -23.39
CA ASP A 20 -0.88 -3.17 -22.79
C ASP A 20 -2.39 -3.06 -22.57
N LEU A 21 -3.18 -3.83 -23.33
CA LEU A 21 -4.64 -3.79 -23.27
C LEU A 21 -5.23 -4.48 -22.04
N TYR A 22 -4.46 -5.34 -21.37
CA TYR A 22 -4.94 -6.22 -20.29
C TYR A 22 -4.58 -5.72 -18.88
N GLN A 23 -3.76 -4.68 -18.75
CA GLN A 23 -3.44 -4.09 -17.46
C GLN A 23 -4.53 -3.11 -17.04
N VAL A 24 -4.94 -3.16 -15.77
CA VAL A 24 -5.89 -2.19 -15.20
C VAL A 24 -5.13 -0.93 -14.80
N ASN A 25 -5.36 0.17 -15.52
CA ASN A 25 -4.78 1.46 -15.20
C ASN A 25 -5.53 2.12 -14.04
N CYS A 26 -4.88 2.21 -12.88
CA CYS A 26 -5.43 2.78 -11.65
C CYS A 26 -4.29 3.08 -10.67
N THR A 27 -4.47 4.07 -9.79
CA THR A 27 -3.66 4.15 -8.57
C THR A 27 -4.03 2.98 -7.64
N PHE A 28 -3.06 2.51 -6.85
CA PHE A 28 -3.30 1.37 -5.95
C PHE A 28 -4.28 1.71 -4.82
N LEU A 29 -4.25 2.95 -4.32
CA LEU A 29 -5.20 3.42 -3.31
C LEU A 29 -6.65 3.41 -3.82
N ASP A 30 -6.90 3.89 -5.04
CA ASP A 30 -8.25 3.85 -5.63
C ASP A 30 -8.67 2.46 -6.10
N ALA A 31 -7.71 1.57 -6.44
CA ALA A 31 -8.01 0.16 -6.66
C ALA A 31 -8.54 -0.51 -5.39
N LEU A 32 -8.06 -0.07 -4.22
CA LEU A 32 -8.60 -0.42 -2.91
C LEU A 32 -9.82 0.42 -2.52
N GLY A 33 -10.24 1.39 -3.33
CA GLY A 33 -11.44 2.21 -3.10
C GLY A 33 -11.24 3.32 -2.08
N GLY A 34 -10.02 3.85 -1.97
CA GLY A 34 -9.68 4.93 -1.05
C GLY A 34 -9.64 4.52 0.43
N ARG A 35 -9.69 3.21 0.72
CA ARG A 35 -9.61 2.68 2.09
C ARG A 35 -8.16 2.68 2.56
N GLU A 36 -7.80 3.65 3.38
CA GLU A 36 -6.41 3.85 3.84
C GLU A 36 -5.92 2.69 4.73
N ALA A 37 -6.79 2.10 5.55
CA ALA A 37 -6.46 0.91 6.36
C ALA A 37 -6.08 -0.28 5.46
N ASP A 38 -6.91 -0.62 4.47
CA ASP A 38 -6.61 -1.67 3.48
C ASP A 38 -5.28 -1.41 2.76
N TYR A 39 -5.00 -0.15 2.42
CA TYR A 39 -3.78 0.24 1.74
C TYR A 39 -2.54 0.04 2.63
N LEU A 40 -2.62 0.41 3.91
CA LEU A 40 -1.55 0.19 4.88
C LEU A 40 -1.35 -1.30 5.18
N ILE A 41 -2.42 -2.09 5.28
CA ILE A 41 -2.34 -3.55 5.42
C ILE A 41 -1.64 -4.16 4.21
N ALA A 42 -1.99 -3.74 3.00
CA ALA A 42 -1.32 -4.19 1.78
C ALA A 42 0.19 -3.84 1.78
N ARG A 43 0.57 -2.66 2.27
CA ARG A 43 1.99 -2.28 2.43
C ARG A 43 2.69 -3.10 3.50
N ALA A 44 2.05 -3.36 4.64
CA ALA A 44 2.61 -4.22 5.67
C ALA A 44 2.86 -5.64 5.12
N LEU A 45 1.89 -6.24 4.44
CA LEU A 45 2.05 -7.53 3.78
C LEU A 45 3.19 -7.51 2.75
N GLN A 46 3.28 -6.45 1.93
CA GLN A 46 4.37 -6.29 0.97
C GLN A 46 5.74 -6.23 1.65
N PHE A 47 5.87 -5.50 2.76
CA PHE A 47 7.14 -5.34 3.46
C PHE A 47 7.55 -6.61 4.22
N PHE A 48 6.59 -7.39 4.70
CA PHE A 48 6.86 -8.67 5.37
C PHE A 48 7.12 -9.82 4.39
N ALA A 49 6.73 -9.71 3.11
CA ALA A 49 7.05 -10.72 2.12
C ALA A 49 8.57 -10.80 1.85
N PRO A 50 9.14 -12.01 1.65
CA PRO A 50 10.52 -12.16 1.19
C PRO A 50 10.77 -11.41 -0.12
N GLY A 51 11.85 -10.61 -0.13
CA GLY A 51 12.26 -9.82 -1.29
C GLY A 51 12.61 -8.38 -0.93
N ILE A 52 12.95 -7.62 -1.97
CA ILE A 52 13.27 -6.19 -1.88
C ILE A 52 12.00 -5.40 -2.22
N PRO A 53 11.32 -4.77 -1.24
CA PRO A 53 10.08 -4.06 -1.50
C PRO A 53 10.36 -2.78 -2.31
N GLN A 54 9.52 -2.53 -3.31
CA GLN A 54 9.53 -1.29 -4.09
C GLN A 54 8.24 -0.50 -3.84
N VAL A 55 8.38 0.80 -3.60
CA VAL A 55 7.26 1.73 -3.39
C VAL A 55 7.28 2.77 -4.51
N TYR A 56 6.28 2.71 -5.38
CA TYR A 56 6.11 3.72 -6.43
C TYR A 56 5.64 5.05 -5.85
N TYR A 57 6.16 6.17 -6.37
CA TYR A 57 6.03 7.49 -5.74
C TYR A 57 4.58 7.96 -5.58
N VAL A 58 3.68 7.70 -6.55
CA VAL A 58 2.25 8.02 -6.41
C VAL A 58 1.63 7.29 -5.22
N GLY A 59 1.99 6.01 -5.04
CA GLY A 59 1.56 5.23 -3.88
C GLY A 59 2.14 5.77 -2.58
N PHE A 60 3.44 6.12 -2.57
CA PHE A 60 4.08 6.69 -1.38
C PHE A 60 3.33 7.92 -0.85
N PHE A 61 2.95 8.86 -1.73
CA PHE A 61 2.20 10.05 -1.36
C PHE A 61 0.68 9.83 -1.18
N GLY A 62 0.19 8.59 -1.28
CA GLY A 62 -1.23 8.27 -1.16
C GLY A 62 -2.07 8.95 -2.24
N GLY A 63 -1.53 9.03 -3.46
CA GLY A 63 -2.18 9.64 -4.62
C GLY A 63 -3.39 8.87 -5.12
N THR A 64 -4.35 9.61 -5.66
CA THR A 64 -5.55 9.11 -6.33
C THR A 64 -5.43 9.28 -7.85
N ASN A 65 -6.38 8.70 -8.59
CA ASN A 65 -6.42 8.74 -10.05
C ASN A 65 -6.42 10.18 -10.57
N ASP A 66 -5.42 10.49 -11.42
CA ASP A 66 -5.32 11.79 -12.08
C ASP A 66 -6.16 11.79 -13.37
N MET A 67 -7.45 12.06 -13.20
CA MET A 67 -8.40 12.12 -14.31
C MET A 67 -8.16 13.31 -15.24
N ASP A 68 -7.61 14.40 -14.71
CA ASP A 68 -7.30 15.59 -15.51
C ASP A 68 -6.12 15.32 -16.44
N LEU A 69 -5.05 14.68 -15.94
CA LEU A 69 -3.91 14.29 -16.76
C LEU A 69 -4.31 13.23 -17.80
N LEU A 70 -5.14 12.26 -17.41
CA LEU A 70 -5.71 11.31 -18.37
C LEU A 70 -6.48 12.03 -19.49
N ALA A 71 -7.37 12.97 -19.14
CA ALA A 71 -8.16 13.72 -20.12
C ALA A 71 -7.28 14.58 -21.05
N ARG A 72 -6.22 15.20 -20.52
CA ARG A 72 -5.28 16.02 -21.32
C ARG A 72 -4.41 15.20 -22.27
N THR A 73 -3.98 14.01 -21.86
CA THR A 73 -2.98 13.21 -22.62
C THR A 73 -3.62 12.12 -23.48
N GLY A 74 -4.78 11.61 -23.09
CA GLY A 74 -5.38 10.40 -23.66
C GLY A 74 -4.57 9.11 -23.39
N VAL A 75 -3.50 9.17 -22.58
CA VAL A 75 -2.64 8.01 -22.28
C VAL A 75 -3.16 7.33 -21.02
N GLY A 76 -3.57 6.07 -21.12
CA GLY A 76 -4.26 5.37 -20.04
C GLY A 76 -3.45 5.30 -18.74
N ARG A 77 -2.15 5.05 -18.83
CA ARG A 77 -1.23 4.94 -17.68
C ARG A 77 -1.04 6.25 -16.93
N ASP A 78 -1.35 7.39 -17.55
CA ASP A 78 -1.13 8.69 -16.93
C ASP A 78 -2.12 8.96 -15.78
N ILE A 79 -3.21 8.17 -15.67
CA ILE A 79 -4.06 8.13 -14.48
C ILE A 79 -3.29 7.86 -13.17
N ASN A 80 -2.13 7.19 -13.25
CA ASN A 80 -1.26 6.87 -12.12
C ASN A 80 0.15 7.46 -12.29
N ARG A 81 0.25 8.65 -12.91
CA ARG A 81 1.53 9.37 -13.13
C ARG A 81 1.42 10.86 -12.85
N HIS A 82 0.69 11.22 -11.81
CA HIS A 82 0.54 12.61 -11.39
C HIS A 82 1.90 13.30 -11.21
N TYR A 83 2.00 14.55 -11.66
CA TYR A 83 3.20 15.37 -11.55
C TYR A 83 3.11 16.23 -10.28
N TYR A 84 3.67 15.73 -9.19
CA TYR A 84 3.65 16.43 -7.91
C TYR A 84 4.55 17.68 -7.91
N LYS A 85 4.01 18.78 -7.39
CA LYS A 85 4.77 20.00 -7.07
C LYS A 85 5.24 19.97 -5.61
N SER A 86 6.26 20.75 -5.28
CA SER A 86 6.81 20.80 -3.91
C SER A 86 5.74 21.05 -2.82
N PRO A 87 4.81 22.01 -2.97
CA PRO A 87 3.77 22.22 -1.95
C PRO A 87 2.81 21.03 -1.78
N GLU A 88 2.55 20.26 -2.86
CA GLU A 88 1.71 19.06 -2.79
C GLU A 88 2.46 17.93 -2.06
N ILE A 89 3.78 17.83 -2.25
CA ILE A 89 4.63 16.88 -1.53
C ILE A 89 4.64 17.21 -0.04
N GLU A 90 4.87 18.47 0.32
CA GLU A 90 4.86 18.93 1.72
C GLU A 90 3.53 18.60 2.40
N ALA A 91 2.41 18.96 1.77
CA ALA A 91 1.08 18.64 2.27
C ALA A 91 0.82 17.12 2.35
N ALA A 92 1.30 16.34 1.39
CA ALA A 92 1.14 14.89 1.41
C ALA A 92 1.94 14.25 2.55
N LEU A 93 3.14 14.74 2.84
CA LEU A 93 3.98 14.24 3.93
C LEU A 93 3.29 14.42 5.29
N ASP A 94 2.48 15.46 5.49
CA ASP A 94 1.74 15.67 6.74
C ASP A 94 0.51 14.75 6.91
N ARG A 95 0.11 14.02 5.87
CA ARG A 95 -1.06 13.12 5.95
C ARG A 95 -0.78 11.92 6.86
N PRO A 96 -1.74 11.52 7.72
CA PRO A 96 -1.60 10.33 8.58
C PRO A 96 -1.23 9.04 7.82
N LEU A 97 -1.83 8.82 6.65
CA LEU A 97 -1.50 7.70 5.76
C LEU A 97 -0.01 7.66 5.39
N VAL A 98 0.56 8.81 5.01
CA VAL A 98 1.94 8.91 4.55
C VAL A 98 2.90 8.79 5.73
N GLN A 99 2.59 9.43 6.86
CA GLN A 99 3.34 9.25 8.10
C GLN A 99 3.40 7.78 8.56
N LYS A 100 2.26 7.08 8.49
CA LYS A 100 2.19 5.64 8.82
C LYS A 100 2.98 4.78 7.82
N GLN A 101 2.95 5.10 6.52
CA GLN A 101 3.82 4.44 5.54
C GLN A 101 5.31 4.66 5.85
N ILE A 102 5.71 5.88 6.21
CA ILE A 102 7.10 6.19 6.58
C ILE A 102 7.52 5.37 7.80
N GLU A 103 6.66 5.23 8.81
CA GLU A 103 6.90 4.37 9.97
C GLU A 103 7.14 2.91 9.56
N LEU A 104 6.27 2.35 8.71
CA LEU A 104 6.42 0.98 8.21
C LEU A 104 7.68 0.79 7.36
N ILE A 105 8.03 1.76 6.51
CA ILE A 105 9.25 1.73 5.68
C ILE A 105 10.49 1.77 6.57
N ARG A 106 10.52 2.66 7.57
CA ARG A 106 11.63 2.74 8.54
C ARG A 106 11.79 1.42 9.28
N LEU A 107 10.70 0.84 9.79
CA LEU A 107 10.71 -0.45 10.46
C LEU A 107 11.28 -1.56 9.55
N ARG A 108 10.83 -1.64 8.29
CA ARG A 108 11.32 -2.62 7.32
C ARG A 108 12.81 -2.49 7.01
N ASN A 109 13.32 -1.25 7.01
CA ASN A 109 14.72 -0.96 6.69
C ASN A 109 15.66 -1.16 7.87
N THR A 110 15.19 -1.04 9.11
CA THR A 110 16.06 -1.02 10.29
C THR A 110 15.94 -2.24 11.19
N HIS A 111 14.82 -2.97 11.18
CA HIS A 111 14.63 -4.08 12.10
C HIS A 111 15.48 -5.31 11.69
N PRO A 112 16.39 -5.83 12.55
CA PRO A 112 17.34 -6.89 12.15
C PRO A 112 16.69 -8.22 11.75
N ALA A 113 15.49 -8.52 12.27
CA ALA A 113 14.79 -9.77 11.97
C ALA A 113 14.60 -10.02 10.47
N PHE A 114 14.44 -8.97 9.65
CA PHE A 114 14.26 -9.10 8.20
C PHE A 114 15.51 -9.63 7.45
N ALA A 115 16.63 -9.86 8.15
CA ALA A 115 17.83 -10.51 7.61
C ALA A 115 17.89 -12.03 7.92
N GLY A 116 16.88 -12.59 8.60
CA GLY A 116 16.88 -13.97 9.05
C GLY A 116 15.86 -14.86 8.33
N ASP A 117 15.26 -15.77 9.08
CA ASP A 117 14.33 -16.77 8.56
C ASP A 117 12.90 -16.22 8.53
N PHE A 118 12.18 -16.55 7.45
CA PHE A 118 10.80 -16.15 7.23
C PHE A 118 9.84 -17.32 7.38
N GLN A 119 8.68 -17.08 8.00
CA GLN A 119 7.57 -18.01 8.09
C GLN A 119 6.24 -17.30 7.81
N VAL A 120 5.29 -18.03 7.24
CA VAL A 120 3.93 -17.55 7.00
C VAL A 120 2.92 -18.63 7.36
N GLU A 121 1.88 -18.22 8.06
CA GLU A 121 0.72 -19.05 8.37
C GLU A 121 -0.56 -18.33 7.91
N VAL A 122 -1.54 -19.12 7.49
CA VAL A 122 -2.87 -18.64 7.08
C VAL A 122 -3.91 -19.40 7.91
N PRO A 123 -4.16 -18.99 9.18
CA PRO A 123 -5.01 -19.75 10.09
C PRO A 123 -6.48 -19.85 9.64
N THR A 124 -6.94 -18.87 8.86
CA THR A 124 -8.27 -18.85 8.23
C THR A 124 -8.15 -18.19 6.85
N GLU A 125 -9.19 -18.30 6.01
CA GLU A 125 -9.23 -17.65 4.69
C GLU A 125 -9.06 -16.12 4.75
N SER A 126 -9.32 -15.51 5.91
CA SER A 126 -9.24 -14.06 6.13
C SER A 126 -8.07 -13.63 7.01
N ARG A 127 -7.23 -14.56 7.51
CA ARG A 127 -6.16 -14.21 8.45
C ARG A 127 -4.81 -14.64 7.93
N ILE A 128 -3.85 -13.73 7.99
CA ILE A 128 -2.47 -13.94 7.55
C ILE A 128 -1.55 -13.59 8.71
N GLN A 129 -0.61 -14.48 9.01
CA GLN A 129 0.46 -14.25 9.98
C GLN A 129 1.81 -14.40 9.28
N MET A 130 2.65 -13.38 9.38
CA MET A 130 3.98 -13.38 8.76
C MET A 130 5.02 -13.07 9.84
N GLN A 131 6.02 -13.93 9.98
CA GLN A 131 7.07 -13.79 10.97
C GLN A 131 8.44 -13.76 10.29
N TRP A 132 9.30 -12.89 10.81
CA TRP A 132 10.74 -12.95 10.60
C TRP A 132 11.46 -13.15 11.93
N ARG A 133 12.53 -13.94 11.91
CA ARG A 133 13.41 -14.11 13.07
C ARG A 133 14.87 -14.15 12.65
N HIS A 134 15.70 -13.35 13.33
CA HIS A 134 17.15 -13.38 13.20
C HIS A 134 17.77 -13.31 14.60
N GLN A 135 18.35 -14.41 15.07
CA GLN A 135 18.90 -14.53 16.44
C GLN A 135 17.83 -14.24 17.52
N GLU A 136 18.07 -13.25 18.39
CA GLU A 136 17.13 -12.75 19.40
C GLU A 136 16.07 -11.80 18.83
N HIS A 137 16.29 -11.26 17.63
CA HIS A 137 15.35 -10.35 16.99
C HIS A 137 14.22 -11.11 16.31
N TRP A 138 13.00 -10.67 16.54
CA TRP A 138 11.81 -11.24 15.93
C TRP A 138 10.79 -10.15 15.63
N ILE A 139 9.99 -10.36 14.59
CA ILE A 139 8.90 -9.46 14.22
C ILE A 139 7.76 -10.25 13.57
N ASN A 140 6.54 -9.96 14.01
CA ASN A 140 5.31 -10.63 13.59
C ASN A 140 4.32 -9.61 13.06
N LEU A 141 3.75 -9.88 11.89
CA LEU A 141 2.56 -9.21 11.35
C LEU A 141 1.39 -10.17 11.48
N HIS A 142 0.32 -9.74 12.15
CA HIS A 142 -0.98 -10.40 12.12
C HIS A 142 -1.96 -9.49 11.36
N ALA A 143 -2.56 -9.99 10.28
CA ALA A 143 -3.58 -9.28 9.51
C ALA A 143 -4.90 -10.05 9.51
N ASP A 144 -6.01 -9.34 9.75
CA ASP A 144 -7.38 -9.83 9.56
C ASP A 144 -8.02 -9.03 8.41
N LEU A 145 -8.39 -9.74 7.35
CA LEU A 145 -8.96 -9.18 6.13
C LEU A 145 -10.49 -9.15 6.16
N SER A 146 -11.12 -9.87 7.10
CA SER A 146 -12.58 -9.81 7.30
C SER A 146 -12.99 -8.54 8.03
N VAL A 147 -12.15 -8.08 8.95
CA VAL A 147 -12.21 -6.78 9.60
C VAL A 147 -10.88 -6.10 9.34
N PRO A 148 -10.75 -5.25 8.29
CA PRO A 148 -9.48 -4.71 7.82
C PRO A 148 -8.64 -4.09 8.94
N SER A 149 -7.78 -4.91 9.52
CA SER A 149 -6.93 -4.57 10.63
C SER A 149 -5.65 -5.39 10.60
N ALA A 150 -4.59 -4.83 11.15
CA ALA A 150 -3.35 -5.52 11.37
C ALA A 150 -2.64 -5.05 12.63
N SER A 151 -1.87 -5.93 13.25
CA SER A 151 -0.95 -5.61 14.33
C SER A 151 0.44 -6.12 14.00
N ILE A 152 1.44 -5.28 14.30
CA ILE A 152 2.84 -5.61 14.16
C ILE A 152 3.48 -5.55 15.54
N THR A 153 4.05 -6.66 15.97
CA THR A 153 4.76 -6.79 17.24
C THR A 153 6.15 -7.36 17.01
N GLY A 154 7.10 -7.05 17.88
CA GLY A 154 8.47 -7.53 17.72
C GLY A 154 9.40 -7.01 18.80
N SER A 155 10.66 -7.42 18.72
CA SER A 155 11.72 -6.96 19.61
C SER A 155 12.12 -5.51 19.31
N GLY A 156 12.27 -4.66 20.33
CA GLY A 156 12.96 -3.36 20.18
C GLY A 156 12.14 -2.21 19.59
N PHE A 157 10.82 -2.33 19.50
CA PHE A 157 9.92 -1.22 19.15
C PHE A 157 8.54 -1.38 19.81
N ALA A 158 7.76 -0.30 19.88
CA ALA A 158 6.38 -0.36 20.37
C ALA A 158 5.45 -1.00 19.32
N PRO A 159 4.43 -1.79 19.71
CA PRO A 159 3.48 -2.37 18.77
C PRO A 159 2.85 -1.33 17.84
N ILE A 160 2.76 -1.66 16.54
CA ILE A 160 2.08 -0.84 15.54
C ILE A 160 0.74 -1.48 15.23
N THR A 161 -0.32 -0.67 15.26
CA THR A 161 -1.66 -1.09 14.84
C THR A 161 -2.08 -0.35 13.58
N ILE A 162 -2.80 -1.07 12.72
CA ILE A 162 -3.46 -0.56 11.54
C ILE A 162 -4.92 -0.98 11.68
N ALA A 163 -5.83 -0.02 11.77
CA ALA A 163 -7.25 -0.27 11.79
C ALA A 163 -7.95 0.94 11.19
N ASP A 164 -9.16 0.73 10.69
CA ASP A 164 -9.98 1.84 10.23
C ASP A 164 -10.40 2.69 11.44
N ALA A 165 -10.04 3.97 11.45
CA ALA A 165 -10.35 4.87 12.57
C ALA A 165 -11.85 5.25 12.65
N GLY A 166 -12.68 4.74 11.73
CA GLY A 166 -14.07 5.14 11.59
C GLY A 166 -15.01 4.00 11.24
N ARG A 167 -15.34 3.17 12.24
CA ARG A 167 -16.67 2.56 12.43
C ARG A 167 -16.93 2.33 13.93
N PHE A 168 -17.44 3.38 14.59
CA PHE A 168 -18.37 3.23 15.71
C PHE A 168 -19.76 3.62 15.20
#